data_AF-A0A0D2MAG3-F1
#
_entry.id   AF-A0A0D2MAG3-F1
#
_cell.length_a   1.000
_cell.length_b   1.000
_cell.length_c   1.000
_cell.angle_alpha   90.00
_cell.angle_beta   90.00
_cell.angle_gamma   90.00
#
_symmetry.space_group_name_H-M   'P 1'
#
loop_
_entity.id
_entity.type
_entity.pdbx_description
1 polymer ?
#
loop_
_entity_poly.entity_id
_entity_poly.type
_entity_poly.pdbx_seq_one_letter_code
_entity_poly.pdbx_strand_id
1 'polypeptide(L)'
;MVQLLSTRSGVIRPAATPAGRRLSVRVTAAKQLQNDRTTVKKNGESAAQATNDVGTAGLAAIALGLPASGITLWSEYTLFTTGAGLPPGPGGALGAAEGLSYLVVIGIIGWSAATKASTGSGLPAGPAGLLGAVEGVSYLALLGGIIAFGAQIVKTGGLPGIFG
;
A
#
# COMPACT_ATOMS: atom_id res chain seq x y z
N MET A 1 -31.96 -66.84 54.74
CA MET A 1 -31.96 -66.52 53.30
C MET A 1 -30.93 -65.39 53.13
N VAL A 2 -29.67 -65.73 52.80
CA VAL A 2 -29.04 -65.50 51.46
C VAL A 2 -28.89 -63.99 51.17
N GLN A 3 -27.75 -63.36 50.87
CA GLN A 3 -26.37 -63.77 50.58
C GLN A 3 -25.41 -62.55 50.72
N LEU A 4 -24.13 -62.84 50.96
CA LEU A 4 -22.91 -62.14 50.54
C LEU A 4 -23.02 -61.08 49.41
N LEU A 5 -22.24 -59.98 49.51
CA LEU A 5 -21.17 -59.69 48.51
C LEU A 5 -20.16 -58.61 48.96
N SER A 6 -18.90 -59.03 48.97
CA SER A 6 -17.65 -58.24 49.00
C SER A 6 -17.42 -57.50 47.68
N THR A 7 -16.76 -56.32 47.65
CA THR A 7 -15.75 -55.95 46.63
C THR A 7 -14.96 -54.66 46.98
N ARG A 8 -13.68 -54.89 47.27
CA ARG A 8 -12.42 -54.16 46.96
C ARG A 8 -12.41 -52.64 46.70
N SER A 9 -11.65 -51.95 47.57
CA SER A 9 -10.99 -50.66 47.33
C SER A 9 -9.94 -50.74 46.20
N GLY A 10 -10.10 -49.92 45.17
CA GLY A 10 -9.07 -49.67 44.15
C GLY A 10 -8.30 -48.39 44.46
N VAL A 11 -7.08 -48.53 44.98
CA VAL A 11 -6.12 -47.43 45.10
C VAL A 11 -5.54 -47.14 43.71
N ILE A 12 -5.86 -45.99 43.13
CA ILE A 12 -5.25 -45.51 41.89
C ILE A 12 -3.86 -44.96 42.22
N ARG A 13 -2.82 -45.66 41.76
CA ARG A 13 -1.43 -45.16 41.78
C ARG A 13 -1.22 -44.20 40.60
N PRO A 14 -0.69 -42.99 40.79
CA PRO A 14 -0.29 -42.14 39.67
C PRO A 14 0.94 -42.75 38.98
N ALA A 15 0.84 -42.93 37.66
CA ALA A 15 1.92 -43.42 36.82
C ALA A 15 3.11 -42.46 36.87
N ALA A 16 4.30 -43.01 37.15
CA ALA A 16 5.55 -42.29 37.10
C ALA A 16 5.77 -41.71 35.69
N THR A 17 5.87 -40.38 35.60
CA THR A 17 6.20 -39.68 34.36
C THR A 17 7.68 -39.93 34.04
N PRO A 18 8.04 -40.50 32.88
CA PRO A 18 9.44 -40.78 32.55
C PRO A 18 10.20 -39.46 32.36
N ALA A 19 11.23 -39.25 33.19
CA ALA A 19 12.05 -38.04 33.27
C ALA A 19 12.72 -37.66 31.93
N GLY A 20 12.90 -38.60 30.99
CA GLY A 20 13.49 -38.36 29.68
C GLY A 20 12.59 -37.62 28.67
N ARG A 21 11.26 -37.61 28.86
CA ARG A 21 10.31 -36.99 27.90
C ARG A 21 10.27 -35.47 27.99
N ARG A 22 10.67 -34.89 29.13
CA ARG A 22 10.66 -33.44 29.34
C ARG A 22 11.82 -32.71 28.65
N LEU A 23 12.96 -33.39 28.45
CA LEU A 23 14.14 -32.81 27.80
C LEU A 23 13.97 -32.76 26.28
N SER A 24 13.47 -33.84 25.65
CA SER A 24 13.22 -33.86 24.21
C SER A 24 12.19 -32.82 23.78
N VAL A 25 11.08 -32.68 24.51
CA VAL A 25 10.05 -31.65 24.23
C VAL A 25 10.62 -30.23 24.35
N ARG A 26 11.49 -29.97 25.33
CA ARG A 26 12.14 -28.66 25.51
C ARG A 26 13.12 -28.34 24.39
N VAL A 27 13.89 -29.32 23.93
CA VAL A 27 14.84 -29.16 22.82
C VAL A 27 14.11 -28.90 21.51
N THR A 28 13.00 -29.60 21.24
CA THR A 28 12.19 -29.38 20.03
C THR A 28 11.48 -28.03 20.06
N ALA A 29 10.94 -27.61 21.20
CA ALA A 29 10.30 -26.30 21.36
C ALA A 29 11.30 -25.13 21.20
N ALA A 30 12.51 -25.25 21.75
CA ALA A 30 13.56 -24.24 21.58
C ALA A 30 13.97 -24.11 20.10
N LYS A 31 14.07 -25.24 19.39
CA LYS A 31 14.41 -25.26 17.96
C LYS A 31 13.30 -24.64 17.09
N GLN A 32 12.03 -24.84 17.46
CA GLN A 32 10.89 -24.17 16.82
C GLN A 32 10.92 -22.66 17.04
N LEU A 33 11.15 -22.19 18.28
CA LEU A 33 11.26 -20.75 18.57
C LEU A 33 12.44 -20.10 17.83
N GLN A 34 13.55 -20.81 17.65
CA GLN A 34 14.68 -20.32 16.85
C GLN A 34 14.36 -20.24 15.36
N ASN A 35 13.64 -21.23 14.82
CA ASN A 35 13.13 -21.15 13.46
C ASN A 35 12.16 -19.97 13.32
N ASP A 36 11.15 -19.85 14.17
CA ASP A 36 10.17 -18.75 14.11
C ASP A 36 10.84 -17.38 14.23
N ARG A 37 11.82 -17.23 15.13
CA ARG A 37 12.59 -15.99 15.26
C ARG A 37 13.40 -15.67 14.01
N THR A 38 13.98 -16.67 13.35
CA THR A 38 14.74 -16.46 12.11
C THR A 38 13.83 -16.15 10.92
N THR A 39 12.64 -16.76 10.83
CA THR A 39 11.61 -16.38 9.85
C THR A 39 11.10 -14.96 10.08
N VAL A 40 10.76 -14.59 11.32
CA VAL A 40 10.30 -13.23 11.66
C VAL A 40 11.40 -12.20 11.38
N LYS A 41 12.66 -12.50 11.72
CA LYS A 41 13.78 -11.58 11.47
C LYS A 41 14.03 -11.40 9.96
N LYS A 42 14.01 -12.50 9.20
CA LYS A 42 14.14 -12.47 7.73
C LYS A 42 13.00 -11.69 7.07
N ASN A 43 11.77 -11.85 7.57
CA ASN A 43 10.61 -11.10 7.07
C ASN A 43 10.69 -9.62 7.47
N GLY A 44 11.20 -9.29 8.66
CA GLY A 44 11.40 -7.92 9.11
C GLY A 44 12.52 -7.19 8.36
N GLU A 45 13.64 -7.87 8.08
CA GLU A 45 14.73 -7.35 7.26
C GLU A 45 14.27 -7.16 5.80
N SER A 46 13.49 -8.10 5.25
CA SER A 46 12.94 -7.97 3.90
C SER A 46 11.88 -6.87 3.77
N ALA A 47 11.08 -6.62 4.82
CA ALA A 47 10.14 -5.50 4.86
C ALA A 47 10.85 -4.14 5.01
N ALA A 48 11.94 -4.07 5.77
CA ALA A 48 12.75 -2.86 5.94
C ALA A 48 13.69 -2.58 4.75
N GLN A 49 14.02 -3.59 3.95
CA GLN A 49 14.82 -3.40 2.73
C GLN A 49 13.96 -2.90 1.56
N ALA A 50 12.70 -3.35 1.48
CA ALA A 50 11.73 -2.85 0.51
C ALA A 50 11.40 -1.34 0.65
N THR A 51 11.69 -0.74 1.82
CA THR A 51 11.45 0.70 2.03
C THR A 51 12.59 1.58 1.52
N ASN A 52 13.81 1.05 1.35
CA ASN A 52 14.98 1.87 0.99
C ASN A 52 15.35 1.75 -0.50
N ASP A 53 15.04 0.63 -1.15
CA ASP A 53 15.34 0.39 -2.57
C ASP A 53 14.06 0.21 -3.39
N VAL A 54 13.66 1.26 -4.11
CA VAL A 54 12.50 1.25 -5.03
C VAL A 54 12.88 1.02 -6.50
N GLY A 55 14.16 0.73 -6.75
CA GLY A 55 14.71 0.58 -8.09
C GLY A 55 14.60 1.84 -8.94
N THR A 56 15.07 1.75 -10.19
CA THR A 56 15.06 2.88 -11.15
C THR A 56 13.66 3.40 -11.42
N ALA A 57 12.67 2.50 -11.53
CA ALA A 57 11.29 2.88 -11.81
C ALA A 57 10.66 3.67 -10.65
N GLY A 58 10.89 3.26 -9.40
CA GLY A 58 10.40 4.01 -8.24
C GLY A 58 11.12 5.34 -8.06
N LEU A 59 12.43 5.40 -8.35
CA LEU A 59 13.17 6.66 -8.32
C LEU A 59 12.67 7.64 -9.39
N ALA A 60 12.39 7.15 -10.60
CA ALA A 60 11.81 7.94 -11.68
C ALA A 60 10.39 8.40 -11.34
N ALA A 61 9.57 7.54 -10.74
CA ALA A 61 8.24 7.92 -10.26
C ALA A 61 8.30 9.00 -9.18
N ILE A 62 9.28 8.97 -8.28
CA ILE A 62 9.50 10.06 -7.31
C ILE A 62 9.90 11.36 -8.02
N ALA A 63 10.91 11.28 -8.89
CA ALA A 63 11.50 12.45 -9.56
C ALA A 63 10.51 13.16 -10.49
N LEU A 64 9.68 12.40 -11.21
CA LEU A 64 8.69 12.96 -12.15
C LEU A 64 7.33 13.16 -11.49
N GLY A 65 6.94 12.30 -10.55
CA GLY A 65 5.60 12.29 -9.97
C GLY A 65 5.31 13.48 -9.07
N LEU A 66 6.26 13.95 -8.27
CA LEU A 66 6.04 15.14 -7.42
C LEU A 66 5.87 16.43 -8.25
N PRO A 67 6.77 16.77 -9.20
CA PRO A 67 6.56 17.92 -10.06
C PRO A 67 5.29 17.79 -10.91
N ALA A 68 5.04 16.61 -11.49
CA ALA A 68 3.84 16.36 -12.27
C ALA A 68 2.58 16.60 -11.44
N SER A 69 2.49 16.03 -10.23
CA SER A 69 1.35 16.23 -9.34
C SER A 69 1.14 17.71 -8.99
N GLY A 70 2.21 18.47 -8.78
CA GLY A 70 2.12 19.91 -8.54
C GLY A 70 1.55 20.68 -9.73
N ILE A 71 1.98 20.35 -10.95
CA ILE A 71 1.46 20.95 -12.20
C ILE A 71 -0.02 20.57 -12.40
N THR A 72 -0.36 19.29 -12.20
CA THR A 72 -1.72 18.78 -12.33
C THR A 72 -2.67 19.46 -11.34
N LEU A 73 -2.30 19.57 -10.06
CA LEU A 73 -3.12 20.24 -9.05
C LEU A 73 -3.26 21.74 -9.32
N TRP A 74 -2.21 22.41 -9.82
CA TRP A 74 -2.32 23.80 -10.26
C TRP A 74 -3.34 23.92 -11.40
N SER A 75 -3.22 23.06 -12.42
CA SER A 75 -4.15 23.05 -13.55
C SER A 75 -5.60 22.88 -13.08
N GLU A 76 -5.87 21.89 -12.23
CA GLU A 76 -7.21 21.64 -11.70
C GLU A 76 -7.74 22.82 -10.87
N TYR A 77 -6.89 23.46 -10.07
CA TYR A 77 -7.27 24.66 -9.33
C TYR A 77 -7.62 25.83 -10.27
N THR A 78 -6.84 26.01 -11.34
CA THR A 78 -7.11 27.03 -12.36
C THR A 78 -8.42 26.74 -13.10
N LEU A 79 -8.65 25.48 -13.44
CA LEU A 79 -9.90 25.01 -14.06
C LEU A 79 -11.10 25.24 -13.13
N PHE A 80 -10.96 24.95 -11.84
CA PHE A 80 -12.03 25.12 -10.87
C PHE A 80 -12.42 26.60 -10.65
N THR A 81 -11.41 27.49 -10.64
CA THR A 81 -11.60 28.91 -10.33
C THR A 81 -11.92 29.77 -11.55
N THR A 82 -11.25 29.54 -12.67
CA THR A 82 -11.38 30.35 -13.89
C THR A 82 -12.26 29.69 -14.95
N GLY A 83 -12.39 28.37 -14.89
CA GLY A 83 -13.08 27.57 -15.89
C GLY A 83 -12.24 27.18 -17.11
N ALA A 84 -10.97 27.60 -17.15
CA ALA A 84 -10.01 27.21 -18.18
C ALA A 84 -8.80 26.49 -17.55
N GLY A 85 -8.14 25.62 -18.33
CA GLY A 85 -6.88 24.99 -17.94
C GLY A 85 -5.72 25.99 -17.88
N LEU A 86 -4.51 25.50 -17.65
CA LEU A 86 -3.33 26.36 -17.64
C LEU A 86 -3.14 27.05 -19.00
N PRO A 87 -2.75 28.33 -19.04
CA PRO A 87 -2.38 28.97 -20.30
C PRO A 87 -1.20 28.19 -20.92
N PRO A 88 -1.18 27.99 -22.25
CA PRO A 88 -0.19 27.11 -22.90
C PRO A 88 1.26 27.59 -22.76
N GLY A 89 1.47 28.84 -22.36
CA GLY A 89 2.78 29.46 -22.21
C GLY A 89 3.48 29.72 -23.55
N PRO A 90 4.66 30.38 -23.53
CA PRO A 90 5.43 30.63 -24.74
C PRO A 90 5.75 29.32 -25.49
N GLY A 91 5.38 29.25 -26.77
CA GLY A 91 5.61 28.07 -27.60
C GLY A 91 4.83 26.80 -27.17
N GLY A 92 3.83 26.91 -26.30
CA GLY A 92 3.03 25.76 -25.85
C GLY A 92 3.69 24.87 -24.80
N ALA A 93 4.85 25.29 -24.26
CA ALA A 93 5.63 24.46 -23.34
C ALA A 93 4.89 24.13 -22.03
N LEU A 94 4.10 25.07 -21.50
CA LEU A 94 3.35 24.86 -20.26
C LEU A 94 2.16 23.92 -20.49
N GLY A 95 1.48 24.06 -21.63
CA GLY A 95 0.42 23.12 -22.03
C GLY A 95 0.95 21.70 -22.29
N ALA A 96 2.14 21.57 -22.88
CA ALA A 96 2.79 20.27 -23.04
C ALA A 96 3.19 19.66 -21.68
N ALA A 97 3.71 20.46 -20.75
CA ALA A 97 4.03 20.03 -19.41
C ALA A 97 2.79 19.61 -18.62
N GLU A 98 1.68 20.33 -18.76
CA GLU A 98 0.37 19.97 -18.21
C GLU A 98 -0.10 18.61 -18.76
N GLY A 99 -0.11 18.43 -20.09
CA GLY A 99 -0.49 17.16 -20.69
C GLY A 99 0.38 15.98 -20.24
N LEU A 100 1.71 16.16 -20.20
CA LEU A 100 2.63 15.13 -19.68
C LEU A 100 2.41 14.85 -18.20
N SER A 101 2.09 15.86 -17.39
CA SER A 101 1.82 15.69 -15.96
C SER A 101 0.63 14.76 -15.71
N TYR A 102 -0.45 14.91 -16.49
CA TYR A 102 -1.60 14.00 -16.43
C TYR A 102 -1.23 12.56 -16.79
N LEU A 103 -0.38 12.36 -17.80
CA LEU A 103 0.08 11.02 -18.18
C LEU A 103 0.93 10.37 -17.07
N VAL A 104 1.80 11.14 -16.42
CA VAL A 104 2.58 10.64 -15.28
C VAL A 104 1.65 10.27 -14.12
N VAL A 105 0.70 11.13 -13.74
CA VAL A 105 -0.26 10.87 -12.66
C VAL A 105 -1.10 9.62 -12.95
N ILE A 106 -1.67 9.50 -14.15
CA ILE A 106 -2.43 8.30 -14.55
C ILE A 106 -1.53 7.05 -14.57
N GLY A 107 -0.30 7.17 -15.04
CA GLY A 107 0.67 6.07 -15.04
C GLY A 107 0.96 5.56 -13.62
N ILE A 108 1.13 6.46 -12.66
CA ILE A 108 1.38 6.12 -11.25
C ILE A 108 0.15 5.47 -10.62
N ILE A 109 -1.05 6.01 -10.87
CA ILE A 109 -2.31 5.42 -10.39
C ILE A 109 -2.51 4.03 -10.99
N GLY A 110 -2.28 3.86 -12.29
CA GLY A 110 -2.38 2.59 -12.98
C GLY A 110 -1.40 1.56 -12.43
N TRP A 111 -0.15 1.96 -12.17
CA TRP A 111 0.85 1.10 -11.54
C TRP A 111 0.43 0.72 -10.11
N SER A 112 0.03 1.70 -9.29
CA SER A 112 -0.51 1.45 -7.94
C SER A 112 -1.66 0.44 -7.98
N ALA A 113 -2.63 0.63 -8.87
CA ALA A 113 -3.77 -0.27 -9.01
C ALA A 113 -3.35 -1.68 -9.43
N ALA A 114 -2.41 -1.81 -10.38
CA ALA A 114 -1.88 -3.10 -10.81
C ALA A 114 -1.11 -3.83 -9.69
N THR A 115 -0.30 -3.10 -8.93
CA THR A 115 0.41 -3.64 -7.76
C THR A 115 -0.57 -4.02 -6.65
N LYS A 116 -1.61 -3.23 -6.42
CA LYS A 116 -2.68 -3.53 -5.46
C LYS A 116 -3.47 -4.76 -5.86
N ALA A 117 -3.78 -4.94 -7.14
CA ALA A 117 -4.44 -6.13 -7.64
C ALA A 117 -3.59 -7.39 -7.47
N SER A 118 -2.26 -7.28 -7.61
CA SER A 118 -1.33 -8.42 -7.55
C SER A 118 -0.89 -8.77 -6.13
N THR A 119 -0.75 -7.78 -5.25
CA THR A 119 -0.12 -7.93 -3.92
C THR A 119 -1.06 -7.61 -2.75
N GLY A 120 -2.23 -7.02 -3.01
CA GLY A 120 -3.14 -6.51 -1.99
C GLY A 120 -2.72 -5.16 -1.38
N SER A 121 -1.53 -4.65 -1.71
CA SER A 121 -0.98 -3.38 -1.20
C SER A 121 -0.65 -2.41 -2.34
N GLY A 122 -0.69 -1.11 -2.06
CA GLY A 122 -0.30 -0.06 -3.03
C GLY A 122 1.20 -0.11 -3.39
N LEU A 123 1.72 0.98 -3.94
CA LEU A 123 3.15 1.07 -4.22
C LEU A 123 3.95 1.03 -2.91
N PRO A 124 5.18 0.51 -2.93
CA PRO A 124 6.05 0.58 -1.76
C PRO A 124 6.28 2.05 -1.38
N ALA A 125 6.40 2.32 -0.07
CA ALA A 125 6.56 3.68 0.43
C ALA A 125 7.81 4.38 -0.13
N GLY A 126 8.88 3.61 -0.37
CA GLY A 126 10.14 4.09 -0.89
C GLY A 126 10.95 4.99 0.05
N PRO A 127 12.09 5.51 -0.43
CA PRO A 127 13.00 6.31 0.38
C PRO A 127 12.26 7.48 1.02
N ALA A 128 12.35 7.60 2.34
CA ALA A 128 11.63 8.61 3.13
C ALA A 128 10.10 8.65 2.92
N GLY A 129 9.49 7.59 2.37
CA GLY A 129 8.06 7.54 2.06
C GLY A 129 7.65 8.30 0.81
N LEU A 130 8.60 8.77 -0.01
CA LEU A 130 8.32 9.65 -1.14
C LEU A 130 7.49 8.98 -2.24
N LEU A 131 7.70 7.69 -2.51
CA LEU A 131 6.93 6.99 -3.54
C LEU A 131 5.47 6.79 -3.09
N GLY A 132 5.27 6.50 -1.80
CA GLY A 132 3.93 6.46 -1.21
C GLY A 132 3.25 7.83 -1.19
N ALA A 133 4.00 8.91 -0.94
CA ALA A 133 3.48 10.27 -1.04
C ALA A 133 3.04 10.62 -2.46
N VAL A 134 3.86 10.25 -3.46
CA VAL A 134 3.53 10.44 -4.87
C VAL A 134 2.27 9.67 -5.25
N GLU A 135 2.12 8.42 -4.81
CA GLU A 135 0.89 7.65 -5.00
C GLU A 135 -0.32 8.38 -4.40
N GLY A 136 -0.23 8.80 -3.13
CA GLY A 136 -1.32 9.46 -2.43
C GLY A 136 -1.73 10.79 -3.08
N VAL A 137 -0.77 11.63 -3.44
CA VAL A 137 -1.03 12.91 -4.13
C VAL A 137 -1.60 12.67 -5.52
N SER A 138 -1.19 11.61 -6.23
CA SER A 138 -1.76 11.25 -7.53
C SER A 138 -3.25 10.90 -7.42
N TYR A 139 -3.65 10.10 -6.43
CA TYR A 139 -5.08 9.83 -6.18
C TYR A 139 -5.85 11.09 -5.76
N LEU A 140 -5.22 11.98 -4.99
CA LEU A 140 -5.84 13.24 -4.61
C LEU A 140 -6.05 14.16 -5.83
N ALA A 141 -5.07 14.24 -6.73
CA ALA A 141 -5.21 14.96 -7.99
C ALA A 141 -6.34 14.36 -8.84
N LEU A 142 -6.41 13.03 -8.99
CA LEU A 142 -7.53 12.41 -9.70
C LEU A 142 -8.90 12.80 -9.12
N LEU A 143 -9.03 12.81 -7.79
CA LEU A 143 -10.25 13.26 -7.13
C LEU A 143 -10.52 14.76 -7.37
N GLY A 144 -9.47 15.59 -7.28
CA GLY A 144 -9.52 17.02 -7.59
C GLY A 144 -10.02 17.29 -9.00
N GLY A 145 -9.47 16.59 -10.00
CA GLY A 145 -9.90 16.64 -11.38
C GLY A 145 -11.37 16.25 -11.58
N ILE A 146 -11.84 15.18 -10.94
CA ILE A 146 -13.26 14.79 -10.99
C ILE A 146 -14.16 15.89 -10.43
N ILE A 147 -13.78 16.48 -9.29
CA ILE A 147 -14.54 17.58 -8.66
C ILE A 147 -14.52 18.83 -9.54
N ALA A 148 -13.36 19.22 -10.04
CA ALA A 148 -13.19 20.41 -10.87
C ALA A 148 -13.98 20.30 -12.18
N PHE A 149 -13.89 19.14 -12.82
CA PHE A 149 -14.64 18.82 -14.03
C PHE A 149 -16.15 18.79 -13.78
N GLY A 150 -16.60 18.14 -12.70
CA GLY A 150 -18.02 18.09 -12.32
C GLY A 150 -18.59 19.48 -12.02
N ALA A 151 -17.85 20.30 -11.29
CA ALA A 151 -18.23 21.69 -11.03
C ALA A 151 -18.35 22.50 -12.33
N GLN A 152 -17.48 22.25 -13.32
CA GLN A 152 -17.58 22.91 -14.62
C GLN A 152 -18.78 22.45 -15.43
N ILE A 153 -19.06 21.14 -15.50
CA ILE A 153 -20.27 20.64 -16.17
C ILE A 153 -21.53 21.31 -15.60
N VAL A 154 -21.62 21.47 -14.29
CA VAL A 154 -22.77 22.12 -13.64
C VAL A 154 -22.85 23.61 -13.97
N LYS A 155 -21.71 24.31 -14.09
CA LYS A 155 -21.66 25.76 -14.37
C LYS A 155 -21.89 26.10 -15.85
N THR A 156 -21.30 25.35 -16.78
CA THR A 156 -21.31 25.67 -18.22
C THR A 156 -22.28 24.80 -19.03
N GLY A 157 -22.83 23.72 -18.45
CA GLY A 157 -23.73 22.81 -19.16
C GLY A 157 -23.06 21.95 -20.25
N GLY A 158 -21.72 21.97 -20.33
CA GLY A 158 -20.94 21.29 -21.35
C GLY A 158 -19.49 21.06 -20.95
N LEU A 159 -18.71 20.42 -21.82
CA LEU A 159 -17.29 20.14 -21.58
C LEU A 159 -16.47 21.44 -21.46
N PRO A 160 -15.69 21.62 -20.38
CA PRO A 160 -14.81 22.77 -20.23
C PRO A 160 -13.81 22.87 -21.40
N GLY A 161 -13.70 24.06 -21.99
CA GLY A 161 -12.77 24.35 -23.10
C GLY A 161 -13.26 23.98 -24.51
N ILE A 162 -14.42 23.32 -24.67
CA ILE A 162 -15.01 23.01 -26.00
C ILE A 162 -16.32 23.77 -26.23
N PHE A 163 -17.15 23.95 -25.19
CA PHE A 163 -18.47 24.60 -25.28
C PHE A 163 -18.57 25.92 -24.50
N GLY A 164 -17.43 26.58 -24.24
CA GLY A 164 -17.37 27.89 -23.58
C GLY A 164 -17.11 29.01 -24.58
#